data_AF-A0A8C4R3M4-F1
#
_entry.id   AF-A0A8C4R3M4-F1
#
_cell.length_a   1.000
_cell.length_b   1.000
_cell.length_c   1.000
_cell.angle_alpha   90.00
_cell.angle_beta   90.00
_cell.angle_gamma   90.00
#
_symmetry.space_group_name_H-M   'P 1'
#
loop_
_entity.id
_entity.type
_entity.pdbx_description
1 polymer ?
#
loop_
_entity_poly.entity_id
_entity_poly.type
_entity_poly.pdbx_seq_one_letter_code
_entity_poly.pdbx_strand_id
1 'polypeptide(L)'
;MSVALRNLNNNMSSYKGTTLEDEEVSDVVIEEGQMDGPEVGFSYRRLIDWNSALIKKRSGLERLLFAVIFILSLVLLVCIIALIVNYQNDLSRTLCLTETCVQISGSILASVNWAVDPCEDFYKYACGGWVKKNPLPDGQSRWNTFNNLIDHNQAIIRNFLENKTMNVTSEAERKARKFYVACMHEDRIEELGSKPLEDVIEKVFH
;
A
#
# COMPACT_ATOMS: atom_id res chain seq x y z
N MET A 1 -18.32 -26.91 10.61
CA MET A 1 -17.99 -26.90 9.17
C MET A 1 -19.17 -26.29 8.41
N SER A 2 -18.91 -25.44 7.42
CA SER A 2 -19.88 -24.78 6.51
C SER A 2 -20.40 -23.40 6.88
N VAL A 3 -19.52 -22.39 6.82
CA VAL A 3 -19.90 -21.02 6.35
C VAL A 3 -18.85 -20.43 5.39
N ALA A 4 -17.58 -20.87 5.41
CA ALA A 4 -16.52 -20.27 4.59
C ALA A 4 -16.32 -20.85 3.17
N LEU A 5 -17.03 -21.92 2.77
CA LEU A 5 -16.81 -22.59 1.47
C LEU A 5 -17.86 -22.27 0.39
N ARG A 6 -18.68 -21.23 0.57
CA ARG A 6 -19.71 -20.85 -0.43
C ARG A 6 -19.28 -19.73 -1.40
N ASN A 7 -18.09 -19.16 -1.24
CA ASN A 7 -17.64 -18.00 -2.04
C ASN A 7 -16.49 -18.27 -3.02
N LEU A 8 -16.10 -19.52 -3.26
CA LEU A 8 -15.06 -19.87 -4.25
C LEU A 8 -15.61 -20.53 -5.51
N ASN A 9 -16.84 -20.16 -5.91
CA ASN A 9 -17.38 -20.59 -7.19
C ASN A 9 -18.02 -19.40 -7.89
N ASN A 10 -17.18 -18.57 -8.51
CA ASN A 10 -17.41 -17.90 -9.79
C ASN A 10 -16.24 -16.95 -10.07
N ASN A 11 -15.73 -17.02 -11.30
CA ASN A 11 -14.73 -16.15 -11.94
C ASN A 11 -13.26 -16.56 -11.81
N MET A 12 -12.90 -17.71 -12.40
CA MET A 12 -11.62 -17.80 -13.10
C MET A 12 -11.69 -16.84 -14.29
N SER A 13 -11.13 -15.64 -14.15
CA SER A 13 -10.93 -14.75 -15.28
C SER A 13 -9.74 -15.22 -16.10
N SER A 14 -10.02 -15.54 -17.35
CA SER A 14 -9.07 -15.89 -18.40
C SER A 14 -8.01 -14.79 -18.56
N TYR A 15 -6.73 -15.15 -18.46
CA TYR A 15 -5.63 -14.24 -18.78
C TYR A 15 -5.63 -13.96 -20.28
N LYS A 16 -6.05 -12.75 -20.65
CA LYS A 16 -5.90 -12.21 -22.01
C LYS A 16 -4.59 -11.44 -22.06
N GLY A 17 -3.62 -11.94 -22.84
CA GLY A 17 -2.44 -11.16 -23.19
C GLY A 17 -2.85 -9.94 -24.02
N THR A 18 -2.40 -8.76 -23.62
CA THR A 18 -2.62 -7.52 -24.35
C THR A 18 -1.42 -7.23 -25.23
N THR A 19 -1.68 -7.12 -26.52
CA THR A 19 -0.80 -6.56 -27.54
C THR A 19 -0.52 -5.09 -27.24
N LEU A 20 0.72 -4.67 -27.53
CA LEU A 20 1.18 -3.30 -27.52
C LEU A 20 0.39 -2.50 -28.55
N GLU A 21 -0.31 -1.46 -28.11
CA GLU A 21 -0.73 -0.36 -28.97
C GLU A 21 -0.10 0.91 -28.38
N ASP A 22 0.69 1.55 -29.22
CA ASP A 22 1.45 2.76 -28.94
C ASP A 22 0.48 3.92 -28.67
N GLU A 23 0.56 4.54 -27.49
CA GLU A 23 0.00 5.87 -27.27
C GLU A 23 1.12 6.84 -26.87
N GLU A 24 1.16 7.94 -27.62
CA GLU A 24 2.20 8.95 -27.65
C GLU A 24 2.43 9.62 -26.29
N VAL A 25 3.72 9.73 -25.95
CA VAL A 25 4.25 10.51 -24.84
C VAL A 25 3.99 11.98 -25.12
N SER A 26 3.30 12.67 -24.20
CA SER A 26 3.38 14.13 -24.10
C SER A 26 4.21 14.49 -22.88
N ASP A 27 5.35 15.12 -23.15
CA ASP A 27 6.31 15.59 -22.16
C ASP A 27 5.68 16.65 -21.25
N VAL A 28 5.75 16.44 -19.93
CA VAL A 28 5.60 17.53 -18.96
C VAL A 28 6.97 17.77 -18.33
N VAL A 29 7.62 18.82 -18.82
CA VAL A 29 8.79 19.43 -18.20
C VAL A 29 8.35 20.07 -16.88
N ILE A 30 8.91 19.64 -15.76
CA ILE A 30 8.80 20.34 -14.47
C ILE A 30 10.01 21.27 -14.37
N GLU A 31 9.79 22.57 -14.54
CA GLU A 31 10.75 23.59 -14.10
C GLU A 31 10.60 23.81 -12.59
N GLU A 32 11.70 23.66 -11.86
CA GLU A 32 11.82 24.08 -10.46
C GLU A 32 11.84 25.62 -10.38
N GLY A 33 10.75 26.20 -9.86
CA GLY A 33 10.68 27.60 -9.47
C GLY A 33 10.66 27.74 -7.94
N GLN A 34 11.81 28.01 -7.35
CA GLN A 34 11.96 28.53 -5.98
C GLN A 34 11.21 29.86 -5.85
N MET A 35 10.31 29.98 -4.89
CA MET A 35 9.70 31.27 -4.52
C MET A 35 9.78 31.45 -3.01
N ASP A 36 10.68 32.34 -2.60
CA ASP A 36 10.84 32.79 -1.22
C ASP A 36 9.60 33.58 -0.78
N GLY A 37 8.95 33.13 0.30
CA GLY A 37 7.80 33.81 0.88
C GLY A 37 8.24 34.97 1.80
N PRO A 38 7.59 36.14 1.75
CA PRO A 38 7.75 37.13 2.80
C PRO A 38 6.87 36.75 4.02
N GLU A 39 7.47 36.75 5.20
CA GLU A 39 6.76 36.67 6.47
C GLU A 39 5.88 37.90 6.66
N VAL A 40 4.56 37.71 6.65
CA VAL A 40 3.59 38.74 7.04
C VAL A 40 3.07 38.43 8.45
N GLY A 41 3.55 39.22 9.42
CA GLY A 41 3.08 39.18 10.80
C GLY A 41 1.60 39.56 10.90
N PHE A 42 0.77 38.60 11.30
CA PHE A 42 -0.67 38.81 11.51
C PHE A 42 -0.92 39.39 12.91
N SER A 43 -1.17 40.69 12.99
CA SER A 43 -1.70 41.35 14.19
C SER A 43 -3.21 41.08 14.31
N TYR A 44 -3.61 40.14 15.16
CA TYR A 44 -5.00 39.96 15.57
C TYR A 44 -5.40 41.08 16.54
N ARG A 45 -5.94 42.19 16.02
CA ARG A 45 -6.53 43.25 16.84
C ARG A 45 -7.73 43.91 16.16
N ARG A 46 -8.87 43.23 16.19
CA ARG A 46 -10.11 43.77 16.78
C ARG A 46 -11.17 42.68 16.82
N LEU A 47 -11.48 42.25 18.03
CA LEU A 47 -12.70 41.53 18.35
C LEU A 47 -13.88 42.32 17.80
N ILE A 48 -14.75 41.58 17.12
CA ILE A 48 -15.97 42.08 16.54
C ILE A 48 -16.85 42.57 17.69
N ASP A 49 -16.97 43.89 17.82
CA ASP A 49 -17.89 44.53 18.76
C ASP A 49 -19.29 44.48 18.11
N TRP A 50 -19.96 43.33 18.28
CA TRP A 50 -21.36 43.17 17.96
C TRP A 50 -22.18 43.86 19.06
N ASN A 51 -22.44 45.16 18.93
CA ASN A 51 -23.63 45.73 19.56
C ASN A 51 -24.19 46.98 18.86
N SER A 52 -25.45 46.81 18.43
CA SER A 52 -26.55 47.77 18.54
C SER A 52 -26.41 49.17 17.90
N ALA A 53 -26.06 49.25 16.61
CA ALA A 53 -26.24 50.50 15.86
C ALA A 53 -26.71 50.34 14.38
N LEU A 54 -27.12 49.14 13.94
CA LEU A 54 -27.59 48.88 12.57
C LEU A 54 -29.10 48.62 12.45
N ILE A 55 -29.89 49.03 13.44
CA ILE A 55 -31.35 49.04 13.35
C ILE A 55 -31.83 50.48 13.41
N LYS A 56 -31.35 51.31 12.47
CA LYS A 56 -31.88 52.64 12.22
C LYS A 56 -32.34 52.67 10.76
N LYS A 57 -33.64 52.86 10.54
CA LYS A 57 -34.40 52.73 9.28
C LYS A 57 -33.53 52.83 8.02
N ARG A 58 -33.01 51.69 7.56
CA ARG A 58 -32.32 51.57 6.26
C ARG A 58 -33.34 51.69 5.14
N SER A 59 -33.07 52.55 4.15
CA SER A 59 -33.90 52.76 2.96
C SER A 59 -34.03 51.45 2.17
N GLY A 60 -35.14 51.29 1.43
CA GLY A 60 -35.42 50.05 0.67
C GLY A 60 -34.29 49.60 -0.26
N LEU A 61 -33.46 50.55 -0.70
CA LEU A 61 -32.28 50.32 -1.54
C LEU A 61 -31.18 49.52 -0.84
N GLU A 62 -30.91 49.76 0.45
CA GLU A 62 -29.86 49.04 1.18
C GLU A 62 -30.25 47.59 1.44
N ARG A 63 -31.52 47.32 1.74
CA ARG A 63 -32.04 45.95 1.89
C ARG A 63 -31.96 45.18 0.57
N LEU A 64 -32.24 45.85 -0.55
CA LEU A 64 -32.07 45.30 -1.90
C LEU A 64 -30.59 44.99 -2.17
N LEU A 65 -29.67 45.88 -1.82
CA LEU A 65 -28.22 45.66 -1.94
C LEU A 65 -27.73 44.46 -1.13
N PHE A 66 -28.13 44.32 0.14
CA PHE A 66 -27.77 43.15 0.94
C PHE A 66 -28.36 41.86 0.37
N ALA A 67 -29.60 41.90 -0.14
CA ALA A 67 -30.22 40.75 -0.79
C ALA A 67 -29.47 40.37 -2.08
N VAL A 68 -29.06 41.34 -2.91
CA VAL A 68 -28.28 41.10 -4.13
C VAL A 68 -26.90 40.54 -3.80
N ILE A 69 -26.19 41.09 -2.82
CA ILE A 69 -24.87 40.59 -2.39
C ILE A 69 -25.00 39.15 -1.88
N PHE A 70 -26.05 38.85 -1.10
CA PHE A 70 -26.32 37.51 -0.61
C PHE A 70 -26.65 36.53 -1.74
N ILE A 71 -27.40 36.96 -2.75
CA ILE A 71 -27.69 36.14 -3.94
C ILE A 71 -26.40 35.91 -4.74
N LEU A 72 -25.59 36.94 -4.98
CA LEU A 72 -24.32 36.81 -5.70
C LEU A 72 -23.32 35.91 -4.96
N SER A 73 -23.26 36.00 -3.63
CA SER A 73 -22.40 35.12 -2.83
C SER A 73 -22.89 33.67 -2.86
N LEU A 74 -24.21 33.44 -2.85
CA LEU A 74 -24.78 32.10 -3.03
C LEU A 74 -24.51 31.55 -4.43
N VAL A 75 -24.67 32.35 -5.48
CA VAL A 75 -24.36 31.93 -6.86
C VAL A 75 -22.88 31.58 -6.99
N LEU A 76 -21.98 32.41 -6.47
CA LEU A 76 -20.54 32.16 -6.50
C LEU A 76 -20.17 30.89 -5.72
N LEU A 77 -20.78 30.66 -4.56
CA LEU A 77 -20.59 29.44 -3.77
C LEU A 77 -21.08 28.20 -4.54
N VAL A 78 -22.23 28.27 -5.20
CA VAL A 78 -22.75 27.17 -6.04
C VAL A 78 -21.82 26.90 -7.23
N CYS A 79 -21.32 27.93 -7.90
CA CYS A 79 -20.36 27.79 -8.99
C CYS A 79 -19.05 27.12 -8.52
N ILE A 80 -18.51 27.53 -7.37
CA ILE A 80 -17.30 26.91 -6.81
C ILE A 80 -17.54 25.44 -6.49
N ILE A 81 -18.67 25.10 -5.86
CA ILE A 81 -19.02 23.69 -5.57
C ILE A 81 -19.14 22.88 -6.87
N ALA A 82 -19.79 23.43 -7.90
CA ALA A 82 -19.93 22.76 -9.19
C ALA A 82 -18.56 22.51 -9.86
N LEU A 83 -17.63 23.47 -9.79
CA LEU A 83 -16.27 23.31 -10.29
C LEU A 83 -15.51 22.22 -9.52
N ILE A 84 -15.61 22.19 -8.19
CA ILE A 84 -14.96 21.17 -7.35
C ILE A 84 -15.51 19.78 -7.67
N VAL A 85 -16.82 19.62 -7.78
CA VAL A 85 -17.46 18.33 -8.10
C VAL A 85 -17.06 17.85 -9.50
N ASN A 86 -17.03 18.75 -10.49
CA ASN A 86 -16.57 18.41 -11.83
C ASN A 86 -15.10 17.98 -11.84
N TYR A 87 -14.23 18.71 -11.13
CA TYR A 87 -12.81 18.38 -11.01
C TYR A 87 -12.56 17.04 -10.30
N GLN A 88 -13.25 16.79 -9.19
CA GLN A 88 -13.13 15.52 -8.46
C GLN A 88 -13.63 14.32 -9.27
N ASN A 89 -14.72 14.49 -10.02
CA ASN A 89 -15.24 13.46 -10.91
C ASN A 89 -14.24 13.10 -12.02
N ASP A 90 -13.52 14.09 -12.55
CA ASP A 90 -12.52 13.87 -13.60
C ASP A 90 -11.27 13.18 -13.03
N LEU A 91 -10.75 13.67 -11.90
CA LEU A 91 -9.59 13.07 -11.23
C LEU A 91 -9.85 11.61 -10.83
N SER A 92 -11.06 11.30 -10.37
CA SER A 92 -11.45 9.94 -9.97
C SER A 92 -11.62 8.99 -11.16
N ARG A 93 -11.80 9.52 -12.39
CA ARG A 93 -11.83 8.71 -13.61
C ARG A 93 -10.43 8.37 -14.11
N THR A 94 -9.48 9.27 -13.89
CA THR A 94 -8.10 9.12 -14.39
C THR A 94 -7.19 8.38 -13.42
N LEU A 95 -7.37 8.57 -12.10
CA LEU A 95 -6.46 8.01 -11.09
C LEU A 95 -7.18 7.03 -10.14
N CYS A 96 -6.53 5.89 -9.90
CA CYS A 96 -6.95 4.97 -8.87
C CYS A 96 -6.42 5.42 -7.50
N LEU A 97 -7.33 5.88 -6.63
CA LEU A 97 -7.02 6.31 -5.26
C LEU A 97 -7.48 5.31 -4.19
N THR A 98 -7.68 4.05 -4.57
CA THR A 98 -7.93 2.99 -3.60
C THR A 98 -6.69 2.76 -2.74
N GLU A 99 -6.87 2.30 -1.50
CA GLU A 99 -5.76 1.97 -0.60
C GLU A 99 -4.73 1.06 -1.28
N THR A 100 -5.20 0.03 -1.99
CA THR A 100 -4.35 -0.91 -2.72
C THR A 100 -3.55 -0.21 -3.83
N CYS A 101 -4.16 0.68 -4.60
CA CYS A 101 -3.46 1.43 -5.65
C CYS A 101 -2.37 2.34 -5.09
N VAL A 102 -2.64 3.00 -3.96
CA VAL A 102 -1.65 3.86 -3.28
C VAL A 102 -0.50 3.02 -2.74
N GLN A 103 -0.78 1.87 -2.11
CA GLN A 103 0.24 0.96 -1.59
C GLN A 103 1.13 0.37 -2.70
N ILE A 104 0.53 -0.12 -3.79
CA ILE A 104 1.28 -0.69 -4.92
C ILE A 104 2.14 0.37 -5.58
N SER A 105 1.57 1.55 -5.87
CA SER A 105 2.32 2.67 -6.44
C SER A 105 3.51 3.05 -5.55
N GLY A 106 3.29 3.14 -4.23
CA GLY A 106 4.38 3.39 -3.27
C GLY A 106 5.49 2.34 -3.30
N SER A 107 5.14 1.05 -3.43
CA SER A 107 6.12 -0.05 -3.55
C SER A 107 6.93 0.02 -4.85
N ILE A 108 6.27 0.35 -5.97
CA ILE A 108 6.93 0.57 -7.27
C ILE A 108 7.92 1.73 -7.17
N LEU A 109 7.46 2.90 -6.68
CA LEU A 109 8.31 4.09 -6.51
C LEU A 109 9.50 3.81 -5.58
N ALA A 110 9.32 2.99 -4.54
CA ALA A 110 10.40 2.63 -3.64
C ALA A 110 11.47 1.73 -4.27
N SER A 111 11.13 1.02 -5.36
CA SER A 111 11.99 0.07 -6.08
C SER A 111 12.74 0.71 -7.24
N VAL A 112 12.16 1.74 -7.86
CA VAL A 112 12.72 2.48 -8.99
C VAL A 112 13.93 3.33 -8.57
N ASN A 113 14.92 3.40 -9.46
CA ASN A 113 16.09 4.26 -9.39
C ASN A 113 16.08 5.25 -10.56
N TRP A 114 15.59 6.47 -10.29
CA TRP A 114 15.45 7.55 -11.28
C TRP A 114 16.77 8.10 -11.84
N ALA A 115 17.92 7.75 -11.25
CA ALA A 115 19.23 8.18 -11.74
C ALA A 115 19.76 7.35 -12.93
N VAL A 116 19.04 6.30 -13.33
CA VAL A 116 19.42 5.41 -14.42
C VAL A 116 18.45 5.60 -15.56
N ASP A 117 18.97 5.77 -16.78
CA ASP A 117 18.14 5.81 -17.98
C ASP A 117 17.50 4.42 -18.22
N PRO A 118 16.16 4.30 -18.27
CA PRO A 118 15.49 3.03 -18.55
C PRO A 118 15.85 2.43 -19.91
N CYS A 119 16.23 3.25 -20.90
CA CYS A 119 16.64 2.80 -22.23
C CYS A 119 18.04 2.15 -22.23
N GLU A 120 18.88 2.48 -21.25
CA GLU A 120 20.25 1.95 -21.13
C GLU A 120 20.31 0.70 -20.23
N ASP A 121 19.65 0.73 -19.06
CA ASP A 121 19.62 -0.40 -18.12
C ASP A 121 18.29 -0.43 -17.35
N PHE A 122 17.28 -1.01 -18.00
CA PHE A 122 15.94 -1.12 -17.42
C PHE A 122 15.91 -1.88 -16.08
N TYR A 123 16.81 -2.84 -15.87
CA TYR A 123 16.88 -3.58 -14.62
C TYR A 123 17.35 -2.69 -13.47
N LYS A 124 18.44 -1.94 -13.65
CA LYS A 124 18.89 -0.97 -12.64
C LYS A 124 17.91 0.16 -12.42
N TYR A 125 17.23 0.62 -13.48
CA TYR A 125 16.15 1.60 -13.35
C TYR A 125 14.99 1.05 -12.52
N ALA A 126 14.43 -0.12 -12.87
CA ALA A 126 13.22 -0.64 -12.22
C ALA A 126 13.47 -1.24 -10.83
N CYS A 127 14.65 -1.84 -10.60
CA CYS A 127 14.95 -2.59 -9.38
C CYS A 127 16.07 -2.00 -8.52
N GLY A 128 16.83 -1.02 -9.02
CA GLY A 128 18.03 -0.52 -8.34
C GLY A 128 17.75 0.08 -6.96
N GLY A 129 16.59 0.72 -6.78
CA GLY A 129 16.14 1.23 -5.48
C GLY A 129 15.86 0.09 -4.48
N TRP A 130 15.27 -1.01 -4.95
CA TRP A 130 15.03 -2.20 -4.13
C TRP A 130 16.34 -2.87 -3.72
N VAL A 131 17.26 -3.09 -4.66
CA VAL A 131 18.56 -3.72 -4.40
C VAL A 131 19.36 -2.94 -3.36
N LYS A 132 19.35 -1.60 -3.43
CA LYS A 132 20.03 -0.74 -2.45
C LYS A 132 19.47 -0.87 -1.03
N LYS A 133 18.17 -1.10 -0.89
CA LYS A 133 17.48 -1.22 0.41
C LYS A 133 17.48 -2.64 0.97
N ASN A 134 17.77 -3.65 0.15
CA ASN A 134 17.69 -5.06 0.50
C ASN A 134 19.03 -5.76 0.26
N PRO A 135 20.06 -5.49 1.09
CA PRO A 135 21.32 -6.21 1.02
C PRO A 135 21.12 -7.70 1.28
N LEU A 136 22.05 -8.52 0.80
CA LEU A 136 22.04 -9.97 1.02
C LEU A 136 22.07 -10.27 2.53
N PRO A 137 21.03 -10.92 3.09
CA PRO A 137 21.02 -11.31 4.50
C PRO A 137 22.04 -12.40 4.79
N ASP A 138 22.47 -12.51 6.04
CA ASP A 138 23.36 -13.59 6.49
C ASP A 138 22.74 -14.97 6.25
N GLY A 139 23.56 -15.94 5.87
CA GLY A 139 23.12 -17.31 5.58
C GLY A 139 22.41 -17.48 4.23
N GLN A 140 22.13 -16.39 3.51
CA GLN A 140 21.58 -16.44 2.16
C GLN A 140 22.69 -16.29 1.12
N SER A 141 22.61 -17.04 0.02
CA SER A 141 23.52 -16.88 -1.13
C SER A 141 22.98 -15.93 -2.19
N ARG A 142 21.66 -15.67 -2.18
CA ARG A 142 20.95 -14.77 -3.09
C ARG A 142 19.76 -14.17 -2.37
N TRP A 143 19.40 -12.94 -2.75
CA TRP A 143 18.23 -12.24 -2.19
C TRP A 143 17.46 -11.52 -3.29
N ASN A 144 16.18 -11.84 -3.41
CA ASN A 144 15.25 -11.22 -4.35
C ASN A 144 13.82 -11.32 -3.78
N THR A 145 12.83 -10.87 -4.56
CA THR A 145 11.42 -10.88 -4.17
C THR A 145 10.87 -12.28 -3.90
N PHE A 146 11.36 -13.32 -4.58
CA PHE A 146 10.96 -14.70 -4.30
C PHE A 146 11.47 -15.19 -2.95
N ASN A 147 12.73 -14.88 -2.61
CA ASN A 147 13.28 -15.19 -1.28
C ASN A 147 12.47 -14.51 -0.18
N ASN A 148 12.17 -13.22 -0.34
CA ASN A 148 11.37 -12.47 0.61
C ASN A 148 9.96 -13.09 0.81
N LEU A 149 9.32 -13.51 -0.28
CA LEU A 149 8.02 -14.17 -0.21
C LEU A 149 8.10 -15.55 0.48
N ILE A 150 9.14 -16.33 0.18
CA ILE A 150 9.37 -17.63 0.81
C ILE A 150 9.55 -17.44 2.32
N ASP A 151 10.37 -16.50 2.76
CA ASP A 151 10.62 -16.23 4.17
C ASP A 151 9.34 -15.77 4.90
N HIS A 152 8.54 -14.91 4.25
CA HIS A 152 7.24 -14.51 4.78
C HIS A 152 6.29 -15.71 4.96
N ASN A 153 6.21 -16.58 3.96
CA ASN A 153 5.37 -17.78 4.02
C ASN A 153 5.88 -18.78 5.06
N GLN A 154 7.19 -18.96 5.19
CA GLN A 154 7.80 -19.80 6.22
C GLN A 154 7.43 -19.30 7.62
N ALA A 155 7.42 -17.97 7.85
CA ALA A 155 6.99 -17.40 9.12
C ALA A 155 5.52 -17.69 9.43
N ILE A 156 4.64 -17.62 8.42
CA ILE A 156 3.22 -17.99 8.57
C ILE A 156 3.07 -19.49 8.88
N ILE A 157 3.76 -20.36 8.14
CA ILE A 157 3.74 -21.82 8.35
C ILE A 157 4.25 -22.16 9.75
N ARG A 158 5.36 -21.55 10.16
CA ARG A 158 5.92 -21.71 11.50
C ARG A 158 4.91 -21.33 12.57
N ASN A 159 4.28 -20.16 12.45
CA ASN A 159 3.23 -19.73 13.37
C ASN A 159 2.09 -20.74 13.43
N PHE A 160 1.61 -21.20 12.27
CA PHE A 160 0.58 -22.24 12.21
C PHE A 160 0.98 -23.51 12.96
N LEU A 161 2.20 -24.00 12.75
CA LEU A 161 2.68 -25.26 13.35
C LEU A 161 2.90 -25.14 14.86
N GLU A 162 3.41 -24.00 15.34
CA GLU A 162 3.71 -23.72 16.75
C GLU A 162 2.47 -23.35 17.57
N ASN A 163 1.44 -22.81 16.93
CA ASN A 163 0.27 -22.31 17.64
C ASN A 163 -0.57 -23.45 18.24
N LYS A 164 -0.45 -23.63 19.55
CA LYS A 164 -1.13 -24.69 20.33
C LYS A 164 -2.64 -24.49 20.49
N THR A 165 -3.16 -23.28 20.24
CA THR A 165 -4.59 -22.98 20.41
C THR A 165 -5.40 -23.23 19.14
N MET A 166 -4.73 -23.45 18.00
CA MET A 166 -5.41 -23.76 16.76
C MET A 166 -6.08 -25.13 16.82
N ASN A 167 -7.35 -25.17 16.46
CA ASN A 167 -8.09 -26.42 16.37
C ASN A 167 -7.66 -27.19 15.11
N VAL A 168 -6.90 -28.26 15.33
CA VAL A 168 -6.42 -29.15 14.28
C VAL A 168 -7.40 -30.30 14.14
N THR A 169 -8.09 -30.37 13.01
CA THR A 169 -9.14 -31.37 12.80
C THR A 169 -8.71 -32.50 11.89
N SER A 170 -7.73 -32.25 11.02
CA SER A 170 -7.22 -33.25 10.08
C SER A 170 -6.05 -34.03 10.66
N GLU A 171 -6.05 -35.34 10.42
CA GLU A 171 -4.93 -36.22 10.76
C GLU A 171 -3.63 -35.80 10.05
N ALA A 172 -3.72 -35.25 8.82
CA ALA A 172 -2.58 -34.77 8.07
C ALA A 172 -1.91 -33.56 8.76
N GLU A 173 -2.71 -32.60 9.23
CA GLU A 173 -2.24 -31.43 9.97
C GLU A 173 -1.60 -31.84 11.30
N ARG A 174 -2.18 -32.83 12.00
CA ARG A 174 -1.64 -33.36 13.25
C ARG A 174 -0.27 -34.01 13.04
N LYS A 175 -0.11 -34.78 11.96
CA LYS A 175 1.18 -35.38 11.59
C LYS A 175 2.21 -34.32 11.22
N ALA A 176 1.83 -33.29 10.46
CA ALA A 176 2.72 -32.18 10.11
C ALA A 176 3.24 -31.45 11.36
N ARG A 177 2.39 -31.17 12.34
CA ARG A 177 2.80 -30.57 13.63
C ARG A 177 3.71 -31.47 14.44
N LYS A 178 3.39 -32.76 14.55
CA LYS A 178 4.25 -33.72 15.25
C LYS A 178 5.63 -33.81 14.60
N PHE A 179 5.67 -33.82 13.27
CA PHE A 179 6.92 -33.83 12.52
C PHE A 179 7.74 -32.55 12.78
N TYR A 180 7.10 -31.38 12.75
CA TYR A 180 7.74 -30.11 13.10
C TYR A 180 8.32 -30.14 14.53
N VAL A 181 7.52 -30.54 15.52
CA VAL A 181 7.99 -30.62 16.93
C VAL A 181 9.15 -31.60 17.08
N ALA A 182 9.11 -32.75 16.38
CA ALA A 182 10.21 -33.71 16.41
C ALA A 182 11.51 -33.13 15.82
N CYS A 183 11.40 -32.33 14.75
CA CYS A 183 12.53 -31.64 14.12
C CYS A 183 13.11 -30.54 15.03
N MET A 184 12.25 -29.78 15.71
CA MET A 184 12.68 -28.65 16.57
C MET A 184 13.20 -29.08 17.95
N HIS A 185 13.16 -30.37 18.30
CA HIS A 185 13.58 -30.86 19.62
C HIS A 185 15.09 -31.20 19.63
N GLU A 186 15.92 -30.17 19.45
CA GLU A 186 17.38 -30.28 19.27
C GLU A 186 18.06 -31.06 20.41
N ASP A 187 17.65 -30.87 21.67
CA ASP A 187 18.21 -31.60 22.83
C ASP A 187 18.16 -33.13 22.64
N ARG A 188 17.06 -33.64 22.06
CA ARG A 188 16.91 -35.07 21.81
C ARG A 188 17.74 -35.52 20.60
N ILE A 189 17.91 -34.66 19.60
CA ILE A 189 18.75 -34.93 18.44
C ILE A 189 20.20 -35.07 18.91
N GLU A 190 20.68 -34.14 19.73
CA GLU A 190 22.03 -34.16 20.29
C GLU A 190 22.26 -35.35 21.25
N GLU A 191 21.28 -35.71 22.09
CA GLU A 191 21.36 -36.88 22.97
C GLU A 191 21.52 -38.21 22.18
N LEU A 192 20.84 -38.31 21.04
CA LEU A 192 20.88 -39.50 20.19
C LEU A 192 22.18 -39.60 19.37
N GLY A 193 22.76 -38.47 18.97
CA GLY A 193 23.97 -38.42 18.17
C GLY A 193 23.84 -39.21 16.86
N SER A 194 24.87 -39.98 16.48
CA SER A 194 24.91 -40.77 15.24
C SER A 194 24.12 -42.07 15.29
N LYS A 195 23.64 -42.51 16.46
CA LYS A 195 23.00 -43.82 16.65
C LYS A 195 21.86 -44.12 15.65
N PRO A 196 20.94 -43.19 15.36
CA PRO A 196 19.86 -43.46 14.39
C PRO A 196 20.38 -43.75 12.98
N LEU A 197 21.51 -43.17 12.58
CA LEU A 197 22.14 -43.43 11.28
C LEU A 197 22.88 -44.78 11.28
N GLU A 198 23.58 -45.10 12.37
CA GLU A 198 24.24 -46.40 12.56
C GLU A 198 23.24 -47.56 12.43
N ASP A 199 22.09 -47.46 13.11
CA ASP A 199 21.00 -48.45 13.01
C ASP A 199 20.52 -48.66 11.55
N VAL A 200 20.52 -47.61 10.73
CA VAL A 200 20.12 -47.68 9.32
C VAL A 200 21.22 -48.33 8.47
N ILE A 201 22.48 -47.96 8.70
CA ILE A 201 23.63 -48.56 8.03
C ILE A 201 23.67 -50.06 8.31
N GLU A 202 23.50 -50.47 9.57
CA GLU A 202 23.45 -51.88 9.93
C GLU A 202 22.33 -52.63 9.19
N LYS A 203 21.13 -52.06 9.11
CA LYS A 203 20.01 -52.69 8.39
C LYS A 203 20.19 -52.79 6.88
N VAL A 204 20.98 -51.91 6.27
CA VAL A 204 21.21 -51.88 4.82
C VAL A 204 22.36 -52.79 4.42
N PHE A 205 23.37 -52.94 5.29
CA PHE A 205 24.61 -53.67 5.00
C PHE A 205 24.77 -55.01 5.74
N HIS A 206 23.81 -55.38 6.60
CA HIS A 206 23.67 -56.73 7.16
C HIS A 206 22.41 -57.42 6.61
#